data_AF-A0A9E3I4W7-F1
#
_entry.id   AF-A0A9E3I4W7-F1
#
_cell.length_a   1.000
_cell.length_b   1.000
_cell.length_c   1.000
_cell.angle_alpha   90.00
_cell.angle_beta   90.00
_cell.angle_gamma   90.00
#
_symmetry.space_group_name_H-M   'P 1'
#
loop_
_entity.id
_entity.type
_entity.pdbx_description
1 polymer ?
#
loop_
_entity_poly.entity_id
_entity_poly.type
_entity_poly.pdbx_seq_one_letter_code
_entity_poly.pdbx_strand_id
1 'polypeptide(L)'
;MIRFECKKCRCKLVASEKEAGGQMKCPNCFAAWIIPEPTYIKVREHVRSKKRQQSSTDPSSKSKEAKEQSTEGSREYFDDDIPEDSPGFFDIRFNESALYSMTFSFLLLFMLDDGMRQDMYAFIRRLCGASGLAAALGILFFFAPFGLGMALCVFHAFSKRIKSSFEKVLILFFAVTISSGTGIYIGWYIVRGGGSLWLILFGIWNLVYSGLLIYQFESIVLTERDFDVVYISGRNATIGEIILSSLSATAILLCCEYLMRFDWIISYSICITYTTSLDRQIQRLLARE
;
A
#
# COMPACT_ATOMS: atom_id res chain seq x y z
N MET A 1 -22.27 5.11 -15.28
CA MET A 1 -23.41 4.52 -14.51
C MET A 1 -23.11 4.70 -13.03
N ILE A 2 -24.11 5.11 -12.23
CA ILE A 2 -23.97 5.37 -10.79
C ILE A 2 -24.42 4.14 -10.02
N ARG A 3 -23.58 3.62 -9.12
CA ARG A 3 -23.89 2.48 -8.24
C ARG A 3 -24.00 2.97 -6.82
N PHE A 4 -25.07 2.60 -6.12
CA PHE A 4 -25.29 2.99 -4.73
C PHE A 4 -26.17 1.97 -3.99
N GLU A 5 -26.24 2.07 -2.67
CA GLU A 5 -27.02 1.15 -1.84
C GLU A 5 -28.26 1.83 -1.24
N CYS A 6 -29.38 1.11 -1.22
CA CYS A 6 -30.57 1.58 -0.52
C CYS A 6 -30.31 1.62 1.00
N LYS A 7 -30.47 2.78 1.66
CA LYS A 7 -30.24 2.91 3.11
C LYS A 7 -31.14 2.01 3.97
N LYS A 8 -32.33 1.63 3.47
CA LYS A 8 -33.29 0.83 4.24
C LYS A 8 -33.03 -0.68 4.14
N CYS A 9 -32.75 -1.20 2.95
CA CYS A 9 -32.64 -2.65 2.71
C CYS A 9 -31.28 -3.11 2.16
N ARG A 10 -30.31 -2.19 2.00
CA ARG A 10 -28.93 -2.46 1.54
C ARG A 10 -28.82 -3.11 0.16
N CYS A 11 -29.90 -3.18 -0.64
CA CYS A 11 -29.80 -3.68 -2.00
C CYS A 11 -29.00 -2.72 -2.88
N LYS A 12 -28.19 -3.27 -3.78
CA LYS A 12 -27.40 -2.51 -4.75
C LYS A 12 -28.30 -2.00 -5.87
N LEU A 13 -28.26 -0.70 -6.11
CA LEU A 13 -29.02 -0.01 -7.15
C LEU A 13 -28.06 0.55 -8.19
N VAL A 14 -28.54 0.62 -9.43
CA VAL A 14 -27.81 1.17 -10.56
C VAL A 14 -28.72 2.17 -11.25
N ALA A 15 -28.20 3.37 -11.49
CA ALA A 15 -28.87 4.41 -12.26
C ALA A 15 -27.95 4.93 -13.36
N SER A 16 -28.55 5.47 -14.42
CA SER A 16 -27.79 6.18 -15.45
C SER A 16 -27.32 7.54 -14.91
N GLU A 17 -26.22 8.08 -15.44
CA GLU A 17 -25.73 9.41 -15.03
C GLU A 17 -26.71 10.53 -15.36
N LYS A 18 -27.62 10.32 -16.33
CA LYS A 18 -28.67 11.28 -16.68
C LYS A 18 -29.77 11.39 -15.62
N GLU A 19 -29.87 10.40 -14.73
CA GLU A 19 -30.86 10.36 -13.65
C GLU A 19 -30.29 10.87 -12.32
N ALA A 20 -29.03 11.33 -12.30
CA ALA A 20 -28.42 11.96 -11.13
C ALA A 20 -29.28 13.12 -10.61
N GLY A 21 -29.52 13.16 -9.30
CA GLY A 21 -30.42 14.12 -8.66
C GLY A 21 -31.92 13.80 -8.83
N GLY A 22 -32.29 12.82 -9.66
CA GLY A 22 -33.65 12.36 -9.84
C GLY A 22 -34.15 11.50 -8.66
N GLN A 23 -35.47 11.34 -8.56
CA GLN A 23 -36.09 10.42 -7.61
C GLN A 23 -36.29 9.05 -8.25
N MET A 24 -35.93 7.99 -7.52
CA MET A 24 -36.27 6.62 -7.86
C MET A 24 -36.83 5.87 -6.66
N LYS A 25 -37.56 4.78 -6.90
CA LYS A 25 -37.99 3.86 -5.84
C LYS A 25 -37.12 2.63 -5.84
N CYS A 26 -36.72 2.21 -4.64
CA CYS A 26 -36.04 0.93 -4.46
C CYS A 26 -36.97 -0.22 -4.91
N PRO A 27 -36.57 -1.12 -5.81
CA PRO A 27 -37.40 -2.23 -6.27
C PRO A 27 -37.72 -3.25 -5.16
N ASN A 28 -36.87 -3.35 -4.13
CA ASN A 28 -37.07 -4.30 -3.03
C ASN A 28 -37.98 -3.77 -1.90
N CYS A 29 -37.71 -2.55 -1.39
CA CYS A 29 -38.45 -2.01 -0.24
C CYS A 29 -39.37 -0.83 -0.56
N PHE A 30 -39.46 -0.43 -1.84
CA PHE A 30 -40.27 0.69 -2.35
C PHE A 30 -39.99 2.07 -1.73
N ALA A 31 -38.96 2.21 -0.89
CA ALA A 31 -38.54 3.50 -0.37
C ALA A 31 -38.14 4.43 -1.51
N ALA A 32 -38.66 5.66 -1.48
CA ALA A 32 -38.23 6.73 -2.38
C ALA A 32 -36.82 7.18 -2.02
N TRP A 33 -35.99 7.38 -3.03
CA TRP A 33 -34.59 7.73 -2.90
C TRP A 33 -34.20 8.78 -3.92
N ILE A 34 -33.31 9.70 -3.54
CA ILE A 34 -32.69 10.65 -4.47
C ILE A 34 -31.40 10.01 -4.96
N ILE A 35 -31.27 9.86 -6.28
CA ILE A 35 -30.07 9.31 -6.91
C ILE A 35 -28.93 10.27 -6.61
N PRO A 36 -27.85 9.82 -5.94
CA PRO A 36 -26.75 10.70 -5.58
C PRO A 36 -26.11 11.26 -6.85
N GLU A 37 -25.79 12.56 -6.83
CA GLU A 37 -24.99 13.16 -7.88
C GLU A 37 -23.59 12.54 -7.87
N PRO A 38 -23.05 12.16 -9.04
CA PRO A 38 -21.74 11.56 -9.07
C PRO A 38 -20.69 12.60 -8.65
N THR A 39 -19.82 12.21 -7.72
CA THR A 39 -18.88 13.08 -7.00
C THR A 39 -17.96 13.88 -7.95
N TYR A 40 -17.69 13.38 -9.15
CA TYR A 40 -16.87 14.07 -10.16
C TYR A 40 -17.54 15.30 -10.80
N ILE A 41 -18.88 15.44 -10.75
CA ILE A 41 -19.59 16.59 -11.35
C ILE A 41 -19.43 17.84 -10.46
N LYS A 42 -19.48 17.70 -9.13
CA LYS A 42 -19.29 18.83 -8.20
C LYS A 42 -17.93 19.51 -8.36
N VAL A 43 -16.89 18.74 -8.64
CA VAL A 43 -15.53 19.28 -8.90
C VAL A 43 -15.53 20.13 -10.18
N ARG A 44 -16.28 19.74 -11.22
CA ARG A 44 -16.27 20.43 -12.51
C ARG A 44 -17.05 21.75 -12.50
N GLU A 45 -18.10 21.85 -11.69
CA GLU A 45 -18.86 23.09 -11.51
C GLU A 45 -18.11 24.12 -10.66
N HIS A 46 -17.43 23.70 -9.58
CA HIS A 46 -16.57 24.61 -8.81
C HIS A 46 -15.39 25.16 -9.62
N VAL A 47 -14.82 24.36 -10.53
CA VAL A 47 -13.78 24.83 -11.47
C VAL A 47 -14.35 25.83 -12.48
N ARG A 48 -15.60 25.65 -12.95
CA ARG A 48 -16.27 26.59 -13.87
C ARG A 48 -16.72 27.88 -13.19
N SER A 49 -17.17 27.85 -11.94
CA SER A 49 -17.57 29.05 -11.20
C SER A 49 -16.35 29.91 -10.83
N LYS A 50 -15.23 29.31 -10.42
CA LYS A 50 -13.96 30.04 -10.23
C LYS A 50 -13.46 30.70 -11.52
N LYS A 51 -13.57 30.02 -12.66
CA LYS A 51 -13.16 30.58 -13.96
C LYS A 51 -14.06 31.73 -14.44
N ARG A 52 -15.33 31.77 -14.05
CA ARG A 52 -16.23 32.91 -14.33
C ARG A 52 -15.98 34.11 -13.41
N GLN A 53 -15.60 33.89 -12.16
CA GLN A 53 -15.28 34.99 -11.23
C GLN A 53 -13.90 35.63 -11.48
N GLN A 54 -12.96 34.92 -12.12
CA GLN A 54 -11.67 35.49 -12.55
C GLN A 54 -11.71 36.23 -13.90
N SER A 55 -12.85 36.22 -14.60
CA SER A 55 -12.98 36.82 -15.93
C SER A 55 -13.52 38.27 -15.93
N SER A 56 -13.78 38.87 -14.77
CA SER A 56 -14.38 40.21 -14.68
C SER A 56 -13.52 41.26 -13.96
N THR A 57 -12.23 41.01 -13.75
CA THR A 57 -11.29 42.02 -13.24
C THR A 57 -10.50 42.65 -14.39
N ASP A 58 -10.72 43.94 -14.55
CA ASP A 58 -10.15 44.86 -15.55
C ASP A 58 -8.61 44.73 -15.67
N PRO A 59 -8.05 44.54 -16.88
CA PRO A 59 -6.61 44.42 -17.09
C PRO A 59 -5.99 45.81 -17.26
N SER A 60 -5.91 46.58 -16.18
CA SER A 60 -5.08 47.78 -16.18
C SER A 60 -4.45 48.01 -14.82
N SER A 61 -3.11 48.05 -14.84
CA SER A 61 -2.18 48.32 -13.74
C SER A 61 -1.69 47.11 -12.92
N LYS A 62 -0.35 47.03 -12.82
CA LYS A 62 0.48 46.18 -11.95
C LYS A 62 0.88 44.80 -12.48
N SER A 63 1.55 44.85 -13.63
CA SER A 63 2.67 43.97 -13.97
C SER A 63 3.80 44.16 -12.94
N LYS A 64 3.99 43.17 -12.04
CA LYS A 64 5.32 42.57 -11.71
C LYS A 64 5.38 41.63 -10.48
N GLU A 65 4.33 41.43 -9.69
CA GLU A 65 4.41 40.57 -8.47
C GLU A 65 3.59 39.26 -8.53
N ALA A 66 2.93 38.92 -9.64
CA ALA A 66 1.98 37.82 -9.70
C ALA A 66 2.52 36.53 -10.39
N LYS A 67 3.80 36.17 -10.21
CA LYS A 67 4.37 34.96 -10.86
C LYS A 67 4.77 33.81 -9.92
N GLU A 68 4.57 33.93 -8.61
CA GLU A 68 4.95 32.87 -7.65
C GLU A 68 3.80 32.27 -6.83
N GLN A 69 2.56 32.73 -7.00
CA GLN A 69 1.41 32.26 -6.18
C GLN A 69 0.38 31.38 -6.92
N SER A 70 0.62 30.97 -8.16
CA SER A 70 -0.40 30.25 -8.96
C SER A 70 -0.25 28.72 -9.04
N THR A 71 0.68 28.12 -8.30
CA THR A 71 0.88 26.65 -8.28
C THR A 71 0.50 25.96 -6.98
N GLU A 72 -0.18 26.66 -6.07
CA GLU A 72 -0.58 26.15 -4.74
C GLU A 72 -2.11 26.25 -4.54
N GLY A 73 -2.86 26.21 -5.65
CA GLY A 73 -4.31 26.33 -5.68
C GLY A 73 -5.02 24.98 -5.60
N SER A 74 -5.48 24.64 -4.40
CA SER A 74 -6.70 23.83 -4.17
C SER A 74 -6.71 22.41 -4.76
N ARG A 75 -5.84 21.54 -4.25
CA ARG A 75 -6.17 20.11 -4.08
C ARG A 75 -6.51 19.89 -2.60
N GLU A 76 -7.63 20.46 -2.16
CA GLU A 76 -8.37 19.86 -1.05
C GLU A 76 -8.87 18.52 -1.61
N TYR A 77 -8.04 17.50 -1.45
CA TYR A 77 -8.49 16.13 -1.46
C TYR A 77 -9.59 16.10 -0.41
N PHE A 78 -10.81 15.82 -0.86
CA PHE A 78 -11.83 15.29 0.01
C PHE A 78 -11.20 14.07 0.68
N ASP A 79 -10.66 14.25 1.89
CA ASP A 79 -10.73 13.25 2.95
C ASP A 79 -12.22 13.06 3.22
N ASP A 80 -12.92 12.47 2.24
CA ASP A 80 -14.18 11.82 2.52
C ASP A 80 -13.78 10.76 3.54
N ASP A 81 -14.19 11.00 4.79
CA ASP A 81 -14.26 10.02 5.87
C ASP A 81 -15.06 8.82 5.34
N ILE A 82 -14.45 8.00 4.48
CA ILE A 82 -14.94 6.67 4.15
C ILE A 82 -15.04 6.02 5.53
N PRO A 83 -16.25 5.68 6.00
CA PRO A 83 -16.40 5.06 7.30
C PRO A 83 -15.39 3.93 7.36
N GLU A 84 -14.60 3.86 8.42
CA GLU A 84 -13.78 2.70 8.73
C GLU A 84 -14.75 1.53 8.98
N ASP A 85 -15.40 1.04 7.92
CA ASP A 85 -16.11 -0.21 7.90
C ASP A 85 -15.04 -1.23 8.28
N SER A 86 -15.22 -1.77 9.48
CA SER A 86 -14.27 -2.64 10.17
C SER A 86 -13.59 -3.53 9.14
N PRO A 87 -12.28 -3.37 8.90
CA PRO A 87 -11.60 -4.12 7.85
C PRO A 87 -11.90 -5.58 8.11
N GLY A 88 -12.44 -6.25 7.09
CA GLY A 88 -12.64 -7.69 7.17
C GLY A 88 -11.34 -8.33 7.62
N PHE A 89 -11.41 -9.42 8.39
CA PHE A 89 -10.22 -10.09 8.94
C PHE A 89 -9.13 -10.40 7.88
N PHE A 90 -9.52 -10.47 6.61
CA PHE A 90 -8.66 -10.75 5.45
C PHE A 90 -8.31 -9.53 4.60
N ASP A 91 -8.69 -8.31 4.98
CA ASP A 91 -8.32 -7.09 4.27
C ASP A 91 -6.94 -6.61 4.73
N ILE A 92 -5.91 -6.98 3.97
CA ILE A 92 -4.52 -6.64 4.28
C ILE A 92 -4.22 -5.30 3.62
N ARG A 93 -4.28 -4.23 4.41
CA ARG A 93 -3.90 -2.89 3.96
C ARG A 93 -2.48 -2.57 4.38
N PHE A 94 -1.71 -2.05 3.45
CA PHE A 94 -0.36 -1.58 3.70
C PHE A 94 -0.37 -0.07 3.83
N ASN A 95 0.02 0.42 5.02
CA ASN A 95 0.35 1.83 5.21
C ASN A 95 1.76 2.10 4.67
N GLU A 96 2.05 3.34 4.30
CA GLU A 96 3.38 3.73 3.81
C GLU A 96 4.49 3.43 4.83
N SER A 97 4.22 3.65 6.12
CA SER A 97 5.15 3.34 7.21
C SER A 97 5.43 1.84 7.30
N ALA A 98 4.43 0.99 7.10
CA ALA A 98 4.61 -0.46 7.06
C ALA A 98 5.49 -0.87 5.87
N LEU A 99 5.19 -0.38 4.66
CA LEU A 99 6.00 -0.66 3.46
C LEU A 99 7.45 -0.20 3.62
N TYR A 100 7.63 1.01 4.18
CA TYR A 100 8.93 1.53 4.53
C TYR A 100 9.66 0.64 5.53
N SER A 101 8.99 0.23 6.62
CA SER A 101 9.55 -0.70 7.61
C SER A 101 9.98 -2.02 6.95
N MET A 102 9.21 -2.52 5.99
CA MET A 102 9.56 -3.73 5.25
C MET A 102 10.84 -3.60 4.44
N THR A 103 10.95 -2.50 3.69
CA THR A 103 12.15 -2.19 2.93
C THR A 103 13.35 -1.92 3.82
N PHE A 104 13.18 -1.12 4.87
CA PHE A 104 14.25 -0.79 5.81
C PHE A 104 14.79 -2.03 6.51
N SER A 105 13.91 -2.91 7.00
CA SER A 105 14.32 -4.16 7.65
C SER A 105 15.07 -5.08 6.69
N PHE A 106 14.65 -5.14 5.41
CA PHE A 106 15.31 -5.96 4.39
C PHE A 106 16.72 -5.43 4.10
N LEU A 107 16.86 -4.11 3.90
CA LEU A 107 18.15 -3.48 3.64
C LEU A 107 19.08 -3.60 4.85
N LEU A 108 18.56 -3.36 6.07
CA LEU A 108 19.35 -3.46 7.29
C LEU A 108 19.85 -4.89 7.49
N LEU A 109 18.98 -5.90 7.32
CA LEU A 109 19.37 -7.29 7.43
C LEU A 109 20.38 -7.69 6.34
N PHE A 110 20.20 -7.22 5.10
CA PHE A 110 21.16 -7.45 4.03
C PHE A 110 22.55 -6.89 4.37
N MET A 111 22.62 -5.76 5.09
CA MET A 111 23.88 -5.18 5.56
C MET A 111 24.47 -5.90 6.76
N LEU A 112 23.64 -6.38 7.69
CA LEU A 112 24.08 -7.00 8.95
C LEU A 112 24.44 -8.48 8.81
N ASP A 113 23.70 -9.25 7.99
CA ASP A 113 23.83 -10.70 7.92
C ASP A 113 24.56 -11.17 6.65
N ASP A 114 25.69 -11.86 6.85
CA ASP A 114 26.49 -12.43 5.78
C ASP A 114 25.77 -13.59 5.08
N GLY A 115 24.96 -14.35 5.83
CA GLY A 115 24.21 -15.50 5.32
C GLY A 115 23.20 -15.11 4.26
N MET A 116 22.40 -14.07 4.52
CA MET A 116 21.44 -13.48 3.59
C MET A 116 22.13 -13.05 2.30
N ARG A 117 23.30 -12.40 2.40
CA ARG A 117 24.06 -11.99 1.21
C ARG A 117 24.50 -13.21 0.40
N GLN A 118 25.07 -14.21 1.05
CA GLN A 118 25.52 -15.44 0.37
C GLN A 118 24.37 -16.18 -0.31
N ASP A 119 23.23 -16.33 0.38
CA ASP A 119 22.02 -16.96 -0.16
C ASP A 119 21.46 -16.18 -1.36
N MET A 120 21.41 -14.85 -1.26
CA MET A 120 20.93 -14.01 -2.35
C MET A 120 21.89 -14.03 -3.56
N TYR A 121 23.20 -14.01 -3.33
CA TYR A 121 24.20 -14.16 -4.40
C TYR A 121 24.11 -15.54 -5.05
N ALA A 122 23.92 -16.61 -4.27
CA ALA A 122 23.73 -17.96 -4.79
C ALA A 122 22.46 -18.07 -5.63
N PHE A 123 21.37 -17.45 -5.20
CA PHE A 123 20.12 -17.37 -5.93
C PHE A 123 20.28 -16.63 -7.26
N ILE A 124 20.87 -15.43 -7.23
CA ILE A 124 21.17 -14.63 -8.44
C ILE A 124 22.08 -15.43 -9.38
N ARG A 125 23.13 -16.08 -8.87
CA ARG A 125 24.04 -16.89 -9.68
C ARG A 125 23.34 -18.07 -10.33
N ARG A 126 22.40 -18.73 -9.65
CA ARG A 126 21.60 -19.82 -10.22
C ARG A 126 20.69 -19.31 -11.34
N LEU A 127 20.09 -18.14 -11.18
CA LEU A 127 19.27 -17.50 -12.21
C LEU A 127 20.11 -17.05 -13.41
N CYS A 128 21.28 -16.45 -13.17
CA CYS A 128 22.19 -15.99 -14.22
C CYS A 128 22.95 -17.13 -14.93
N GLY A 129 23.15 -18.27 -14.25
CA GLY A 129 23.78 -19.47 -14.81
C GLY A 129 22.87 -20.26 -15.74
N ALA A 130 21.58 -19.91 -15.82
CA ALA A 130 20.69 -20.37 -16.89
C ALA A 130 21.16 -19.80 -18.25
N SER A 131 20.59 -20.29 -19.35
CA SER A 131 20.89 -19.72 -20.68
C SER A 131 20.77 -18.19 -20.68
N GLY A 132 21.60 -17.50 -21.48
CA GLY A 132 21.68 -16.03 -21.44
C GLY A 132 20.32 -15.31 -21.60
N LEU A 133 19.38 -15.91 -22.35
CA LEU A 133 18.01 -15.42 -22.47
C LEU A 133 17.23 -15.57 -21.15
N ALA A 134 17.29 -16.73 -20.50
CA ALA A 134 16.58 -16.98 -19.23
C ALA A 134 17.09 -16.06 -18.12
N ALA A 135 18.41 -15.84 -18.06
CA ALA A 135 19.04 -14.88 -17.15
C ALA A 135 18.52 -13.45 -17.38
N ALA A 136 18.51 -12.99 -18.65
CA ALA A 136 18.02 -11.66 -19.01
C ALA A 136 16.54 -11.48 -18.67
N LEU A 137 15.71 -12.48 -18.96
CA LEU A 137 14.29 -12.48 -18.61
C LEU A 137 14.09 -12.46 -17.09
N GLY A 138 14.83 -13.25 -16.33
CA GLY A 138 14.76 -13.24 -14.86
C GLY A 138 15.11 -11.88 -14.27
N ILE A 139 16.17 -11.24 -14.76
CA ILE A 139 16.54 -9.89 -14.33
C ILE A 139 15.46 -8.87 -14.68
N LEU A 140 14.96 -8.89 -15.91
CA LEU A 140 13.98 -7.92 -16.40
C LEU A 140 12.61 -8.07 -15.72
N PHE A 141 12.13 -9.29 -15.54
CA PHE A 141 10.77 -9.56 -15.05
C PHE A 141 10.67 -9.76 -13.54
N PHE A 142 11.78 -10.02 -12.85
CA PHE A 142 11.77 -10.22 -11.39
C PHE A 142 12.60 -9.17 -10.64
N PHE A 143 13.90 -9.09 -10.91
CA PHE A 143 14.78 -8.21 -10.12
C PHE A 143 14.54 -6.73 -10.36
N ALA A 144 14.31 -6.32 -11.61
CA ALA A 144 14.03 -4.93 -11.94
C ALA A 144 12.74 -4.40 -11.26
N PRO A 145 11.57 -5.05 -11.38
CA PRO A 145 10.36 -4.58 -10.70
C PRO A 145 10.46 -4.70 -9.17
N PHE A 146 11.15 -5.73 -8.65
CA PHE A 146 11.39 -5.87 -7.21
C PHE A 146 12.22 -4.70 -6.66
N GLY A 147 13.36 -4.40 -7.29
CA GLY A 147 14.24 -3.31 -6.88
C GLY A 147 13.58 -1.93 -7.04
N LEU A 148 12.82 -1.73 -8.11
CA LEU A 148 12.09 -0.48 -8.34
C LEU A 148 10.95 -0.30 -7.33
N GLY A 149 10.20 -1.36 -7.02
CA GLY A 149 9.17 -1.35 -5.98
C GLY A 149 9.74 -1.03 -4.59
N MET A 150 10.89 -1.62 -4.25
CA MET A 150 11.63 -1.33 -3.03
C MET A 150 12.07 0.15 -2.96
N ALA A 151 12.66 0.67 -4.03
CA ALA A 151 13.08 2.08 -4.11
C ALA A 151 11.88 3.05 -3.99
N LEU A 152 10.75 2.70 -4.60
CA LEU A 152 9.51 3.46 -4.49
C LEU A 152 8.93 3.47 -3.07
N CYS A 153 9.06 2.37 -2.31
CA CYS A 153 8.65 2.34 -0.90
C CYS A 153 9.44 3.36 -0.07
N VAL A 154 10.77 3.45 -0.29
CA VAL A 154 11.61 4.45 0.39
C VAL A 154 11.26 5.85 -0.09
N PHE A 155 11.14 6.06 -1.40
CA PHE A 155 10.84 7.38 -1.96
C PHE A 155 9.51 7.94 -1.44
N HIS A 156 8.45 7.13 -1.47
CA HIS A 156 7.12 7.56 -1.05
C HIS A 156 6.99 7.70 0.45
N ALA A 157 7.83 7.05 1.26
CA ALA A 157 7.88 7.33 2.70
C ALA A 157 8.23 8.80 2.99
N PHE A 158 9.04 9.45 2.15
CA PHE A 158 9.44 10.85 2.33
C PHE A 158 8.76 11.82 1.37
N SER A 159 7.95 11.33 0.43
CA SER A 159 7.35 12.14 -0.64
C SER A 159 5.83 12.15 -0.54
N LYS A 160 5.24 13.35 -0.44
CA LYS A 160 3.78 13.54 -0.48
C LYS A 160 3.18 13.46 -1.89
N ARG A 161 3.90 12.85 -2.84
CA ARG A 161 3.50 12.79 -4.25
C ARG A 161 2.40 11.75 -4.43
N ILE A 162 1.38 12.10 -5.22
CA ILE A 162 0.34 11.14 -5.63
C ILE A 162 0.98 10.02 -6.45
N LYS A 163 0.78 8.78 -5.99
CA LYS A 163 1.34 7.57 -6.60
C LYS A 163 0.63 7.26 -7.92
N SER A 164 1.38 7.00 -8.98
CA SER A 164 0.77 6.48 -10.22
C SER A 164 0.32 5.02 -10.04
N SER A 165 -0.65 4.56 -10.83
CA SER A 165 -1.11 3.17 -10.79
C SER A 165 0.03 2.17 -11.01
N PHE A 166 0.97 2.51 -11.90
CA PHE A 166 2.16 1.71 -12.14
C PHE A 166 3.08 1.63 -10.91
N GLU A 167 3.32 2.75 -10.22
CA GLU A 167 4.09 2.77 -8.97
C GLU A 167 3.44 1.89 -7.89
N LYS A 168 2.10 1.93 -7.78
CA LYS A 168 1.35 1.08 -6.84
C LYS A 168 1.53 -0.41 -7.14
N VAL A 169 1.49 -0.81 -8.42
CA VAL A 169 1.73 -2.20 -8.85
C VAL A 169 3.13 -2.66 -8.45
N LEU A 170 4.15 -1.82 -8.66
CA LEU A 170 5.53 -2.17 -8.31
C LEU A 170 5.74 -2.29 -6.79
N ILE A 171 5.19 -1.36 -6.02
CA ILE A 171 5.21 -1.41 -4.55
C ILE A 171 4.55 -2.69 -4.04
N LEU A 172 3.37 -3.02 -4.59
CA LEU A 172 2.63 -4.22 -4.22
C LEU A 172 3.39 -5.49 -4.63
N PHE A 173 3.96 -5.52 -5.84
CA PHE A 173 4.79 -6.62 -6.32
C PHE A 173 5.97 -6.88 -5.37
N PHE A 174 6.66 -5.82 -4.94
CA PHE A 174 7.73 -5.93 -3.94
C PHE A 174 7.20 -6.53 -2.62
N ALA A 175 6.14 -5.95 -2.04
CA ALA A 175 5.59 -6.39 -0.75
C ALA A 175 5.12 -7.85 -0.77
N VAL A 176 4.45 -8.26 -1.85
CA VAL A 176 4.00 -9.64 -2.05
C VAL A 176 5.20 -10.56 -2.22
N THR A 177 6.18 -10.19 -3.05
CA THR A 177 7.37 -11.03 -3.32
C THR A 177 8.18 -11.27 -2.05
N ILE A 178 8.45 -10.22 -1.27
CA ILE A 178 9.25 -10.38 -0.04
C ILE A 178 8.50 -11.15 1.03
N SER A 179 7.20 -10.90 1.20
CA SER A 179 6.36 -11.61 2.19
C SER A 179 6.12 -13.07 1.81
N SER A 180 5.95 -13.37 0.53
CA SER A 180 5.77 -14.74 0.04
C SER A 180 7.07 -15.53 0.02
N GLY A 181 8.17 -14.92 -0.43
CA GLY A 181 9.48 -15.54 -0.41
C GLY A 181 9.91 -15.94 1.00
N THR A 182 9.72 -15.04 1.97
CA THR A 182 10.03 -15.31 3.37
C THR A 182 9.12 -16.37 3.98
N GLY A 183 7.81 -16.32 3.74
CA GLY A 183 6.88 -17.35 4.22
C GLY A 183 7.16 -18.75 3.66
N ILE A 184 7.44 -18.86 2.35
CA ILE A 184 7.80 -20.13 1.71
C ILE A 184 9.11 -20.67 2.27
N TYR A 185 10.13 -19.81 2.41
CA TYR A 185 11.43 -20.26 2.90
C TYR A 185 11.35 -20.69 4.37
N ILE A 186 10.66 -19.94 5.24
CA ILE A 186 10.43 -20.34 6.63
C ILE A 186 9.72 -21.70 6.70
N GLY A 187 8.68 -21.90 5.88
CA GLY A 187 7.99 -23.19 5.79
C GLY A 187 8.93 -24.33 5.42
N TRP A 188 9.79 -24.12 4.41
CA TRP A 188 10.79 -25.11 4.00
C TRP A 188 11.84 -25.38 5.09
N TYR A 189 12.31 -24.34 5.76
CA TYR A 189 13.29 -24.42 6.85
C TYR A 189 12.74 -25.25 8.01
N ILE A 190 11.49 -24.99 8.43
CA ILE A 190 10.83 -25.70 9.54
C ILE A 190 10.66 -27.19 9.24
N VAL A 191 10.26 -27.54 8.00
CA VAL A 191 10.09 -28.94 7.59
C VAL A 191 11.40 -29.73 7.66
N ARG A 192 12.55 -29.06 7.45
CA ARG A 192 13.87 -29.71 7.49
C ARG A 192 14.53 -29.68 8.87
N GLY A 193 14.37 -28.60 9.61
CA GLY A 193 15.18 -28.31 10.79
C GLY A 193 14.59 -28.79 12.11
N GLY A 194 13.29 -29.08 12.19
CA GLY A 194 12.61 -29.38 13.46
C GLY A 194 12.64 -28.16 14.39
N GLY A 195 11.66 -27.27 14.26
CA GLY A 195 11.54 -26.09 15.11
C GLY A 195 10.80 -26.34 16.43
N SER A 196 10.91 -25.39 17.37
CA SER A 196 9.98 -25.34 18.50
C SER A 196 8.55 -25.19 17.99
N LEU A 197 7.56 -25.70 18.75
CA LEU A 197 6.14 -25.63 18.35
C LEU A 197 5.71 -24.20 17.99
N TRP A 198 6.23 -23.21 18.71
CA TRP A 198 5.96 -21.80 18.43
C TRP A 198 6.46 -21.36 17.04
N LEU A 199 7.69 -21.74 16.66
CA LEU A 199 8.23 -21.44 15.33
C LEU A 199 7.44 -22.14 14.21
N ILE A 200 6.95 -23.37 14.47
CA ILE A 200 6.10 -24.10 13.53
C ILE A 200 4.80 -23.33 13.28
N LEU A 201 4.10 -22.93 14.34
CA LEU A 201 2.86 -22.16 14.24
C LEU A 201 3.10 -20.81 13.55
N PHE A 202 4.21 -20.14 13.87
CA PHE A 202 4.60 -18.89 13.23
C PHE A 202 4.87 -19.05 11.73
N GLY A 203 5.56 -20.13 11.32
CA GLY A 203 5.79 -20.44 9.91
C GLY A 203 4.49 -20.74 9.15
N ILE A 204 3.58 -21.50 9.75
CA ILE A 204 2.25 -21.75 9.18
C ILE A 204 1.48 -20.44 9.00
N TRP A 205 1.49 -19.56 10.01
CA TRP A 205 0.84 -18.25 9.93
C TRP A 205 1.41 -17.39 8.80
N ASN A 206 2.75 -17.33 8.67
CA ASN A 206 3.39 -16.62 7.55
C ASN A 206 2.99 -17.21 6.20
N LEU A 207 2.95 -18.54 6.06
CA LEU A 207 2.56 -19.18 4.80
C LEU A 207 1.10 -18.84 4.42
N VAL A 208 0.19 -18.85 5.39
CA VAL A 208 -1.21 -18.43 5.18
C VAL A 208 -1.28 -16.95 4.78
N TYR A 209 -0.53 -16.08 5.47
CA TYR A 209 -0.44 -14.66 5.16
C TYR A 209 0.11 -14.41 3.75
N SER A 210 1.17 -15.11 3.35
CA SER A 210 1.72 -15.09 1.99
C SER A 210 0.69 -15.52 0.95
N GLY A 211 -0.08 -16.58 1.22
CA GLY A 211 -1.14 -17.06 0.33
C GLY A 211 -2.25 -16.01 0.13
N LEU A 212 -2.66 -15.34 1.21
CA LEU A 212 -3.64 -14.25 1.15
C LEU A 212 -3.13 -13.06 0.32
N LEU A 213 -1.86 -12.69 0.47
CA LEU A 213 -1.25 -11.62 -0.31
C LEU A 213 -1.14 -11.96 -1.80
N ILE A 214 -0.78 -13.20 -2.14
CA ILE A 214 -0.74 -13.67 -3.52
C ILE A 214 -2.15 -13.64 -4.13
N TYR A 215 -3.15 -14.15 -3.41
CA TYR A 215 -4.54 -14.13 -3.85
C TYR A 215 -5.05 -12.70 -4.09
N GLN A 216 -4.72 -11.77 -3.19
CA GLN A 216 -5.06 -10.35 -3.37
C GLN A 216 -4.35 -9.76 -4.59
N PHE A 217 -3.05 -10.00 -4.73
CA PHE A 217 -2.28 -9.53 -5.89
C PHE A 217 -2.87 -10.03 -7.21
N GLU A 218 -3.19 -11.32 -7.29
CA GLU A 218 -3.83 -11.92 -8.45
C GLU A 218 -5.19 -11.27 -8.73
N SER A 219 -6.02 -11.10 -7.70
CA SER A 219 -7.34 -10.48 -7.85
C SER A 219 -7.25 -9.04 -8.37
N ILE A 220 -6.22 -8.29 -7.95
CA ILE A 220 -5.98 -6.91 -8.36
C ILE A 220 -5.51 -6.86 -9.81
N VAL A 221 -4.55 -7.71 -10.17
CA VAL A 221 -3.98 -7.76 -11.53
C VAL A 221 -5.02 -8.25 -12.55
N LEU A 222 -5.85 -9.23 -12.19
CA LEU A 222 -6.82 -9.82 -13.11
C LEU A 222 -8.13 -9.03 -13.26
N THR A 223 -8.58 -8.33 -12.22
CA THR A 223 -9.93 -7.72 -12.24
C THR A 223 -9.94 -6.30 -12.82
N GLU A 224 -8.78 -5.75 -13.24
CA GLU A 224 -8.64 -4.33 -13.65
C GLU A 224 -9.39 -3.35 -12.73
N ARG A 225 -9.56 -3.69 -11.45
CA ARG A 225 -10.27 -2.82 -10.50
C ARG A 225 -9.42 -1.59 -10.27
N ASP A 226 -10.08 -0.44 -10.16
CA ASP A 226 -9.44 0.82 -9.79
C ASP A 226 -8.52 0.61 -8.59
N PHE A 227 -7.20 0.63 -8.84
CA PHE A 227 -6.12 0.51 -7.86
C PHE A 227 -6.17 1.60 -6.78
N ASP A 228 -7.05 2.59 -6.95
CA ASP A 228 -7.11 3.80 -6.14
C ASP A 228 -7.77 3.63 -4.78
N VAL A 229 -8.57 2.58 -4.52
CA VAL A 229 -9.49 2.61 -3.37
C VAL A 229 -9.09 1.74 -2.17
N VAL A 230 -8.31 0.67 -2.30
CA VAL A 230 -8.35 -0.38 -1.25
C VAL A 230 -7.03 -0.70 -0.53
N TYR A 231 -5.87 -0.67 -1.17
CA TYR A 231 -4.70 -1.41 -0.60
C TYR A 231 -3.55 -0.58 -0.04
N ILE A 232 -3.29 0.61 -0.59
CA ILE A 232 -2.28 1.53 -0.06
C ILE A 232 -3.05 2.70 0.55
N SER A 233 -3.02 2.80 1.89
CA SER A 233 -3.66 3.92 2.57
C SER A 233 -3.10 5.23 2.02
N GLY A 234 -4.00 6.17 1.67
CA GLY A 234 -3.62 7.50 1.18
C GLY A 234 -2.97 8.38 2.24
N ARG A 235 -2.95 7.91 3.50
CA ARG A 235 -2.29 8.60 4.60
C ARG A 235 -0.78 8.57 4.41
N ASN A 236 -0.21 9.75 4.19
CA ASN A 236 1.24 9.93 4.13
C ASN A 236 1.85 9.62 5.51
N ALA A 237 2.94 8.85 5.54
CA ALA A 237 3.67 8.60 6.78
C ALA A 237 4.28 9.89 7.32
N THR A 238 4.14 10.15 8.62
CA THR A 238 4.82 11.27 9.28
C THR A 238 6.29 10.92 9.51
N ILE A 239 7.18 11.92 9.52
CA ILE A 239 8.61 11.71 9.81
C ILE A 239 8.80 11.04 11.18
N GLY A 240 7.95 11.36 12.16
CA GLY A 240 7.96 10.72 13.48
C GLY A 240 7.65 9.21 13.42
N GLU A 241 6.62 8.82 12.67
CA GLU A 241 6.27 7.40 12.43
C GLU A 241 7.44 6.66 11.77
N ILE A 242 8.09 7.27 10.78
CA ILE A 242 9.24 6.69 10.06
C ILE A 242 10.43 6.47 11.00
N ILE A 243 10.81 7.48 11.79
CA ILE A 243 11.92 7.38 12.74
C ILE A 243 11.64 6.29 13.79
N LEU A 244 10.44 6.30 14.37
CA LEU A 244 10.06 5.33 15.40
C LEU A 244 9.99 3.91 14.82
N SER A 245 9.47 3.76 13.61
CA SER A 245 9.47 2.48 12.89
C SER A 245 10.89 1.98 12.60
N SER A 246 11.82 2.86 12.20
CA SER A 246 13.22 2.46 11.96
C SER A 246 13.94 2.06 13.23
N LEU A 247 13.75 2.81 14.32
CA LEU A 247 14.33 2.47 15.62
C LEU A 247 13.80 1.14 16.15
N SER A 248 12.48 0.91 16.07
CA SER A 248 11.88 -0.36 16.49
C SER A 248 12.35 -1.54 15.64
N ALA A 249 12.37 -1.39 14.31
CA ALA A 249 12.87 -2.42 13.39
C ALA A 249 14.33 -2.78 13.67
N THR A 250 15.17 -1.78 13.90
CA THR A 250 16.59 -1.96 14.23
C THR A 250 16.74 -2.70 15.55
N ALA A 251 16.03 -2.28 16.60
CA ALA A 251 16.10 -2.93 17.91
C ALA A 251 15.64 -4.39 17.88
N ILE A 252 14.55 -4.68 17.15
CA ILE A 252 14.03 -6.05 17.00
C ILE A 252 15.02 -6.91 16.21
N LEU A 253 15.55 -6.42 15.08
CA LEU A 253 16.52 -7.18 14.29
C LEU A 253 17.81 -7.46 15.09
N LEU A 254 18.36 -6.46 15.78
CA LEU A 254 19.54 -6.66 16.62
C LEU A 254 19.28 -7.67 17.75
N CYS A 255 18.09 -7.67 18.33
CA CYS A 255 17.68 -8.66 19.32
C CYS A 255 17.60 -10.08 18.71
N CYS A 256 16.94 -10.22 17.57
CA CYS A 256 16.81 -11.51 16.88
C CYS A 256 18.17 -12.09 16.46
N GLU A 257 19.03 -11.26 15.86
CA GLU A 257 20.34 -11.68 15.34
C GLU A 257 21.36 -11.92 16.46
N TYR A 258 21.56 -10.95 17.35
CA TYR A 258 22.68 -11.02 18.31
C TYR A 258 22.32 -11.70 19.63
N LEU A 259 21.09 -11.53 20.13
CA LEU A 259 20.67 -12.12 21.40
C LEU A 259 20.10 -13.52 21.19
N MET A 260 19.20 -13.69 20.22
CA MET A 260 18.50 -14.95 19.99
C MET A 260 19.21 -15.87 19.00
N ARG A 261 20.12 -15.33 18.16
CA ARG A 261 20.82 -16.06 17.10
C ARG A 261 19.88 -16.81 16.17
N PHE A 262 18.78 -16.16 15.81
CA PHE A 262 17.86 -16.70 14.82
C PHE A 262 18.46 -16.65 13.41
N ASP A 263 17.98 -17.52 12.54
CA ASP A 263 18.26 -17.43 11.11
C ASP A 263 17.68 -16.13 10.55
N TRP A 264 18.39 -15.50 9.61
CA TRP A 264 18.05 -14.18 9.07
C TRP A 264 16.60 -14.10 8.58
N ILE A 265 16.04 -15.20 8.05
CA ILE A 265 14.68 -15.22 7.52
C ILE A 265 13.66 -15.18 8.65
N ILE A 266 13.93 -15.88 9.74
CA ILE A 266 13.10 -15.86 10.95
C ILE A 266 13.18 -14.47 11.58
N SER A 267 14.39 -13.90 11.69
CA SER A 267 14.62 -12.53 12.18
C SER A 267 13.83 -11.50 11.37
N TYR A 268 13.87 -11.60 10.05
CA TYR A 268 13.14 -10.72 9.14
C TYR A 268 11.63 -10.83 9.40
N SER A 269 11.06 -12.03 9.35
CA SER A 269 9.62 -12.22 9.50
C SER A 269 9.10 -11.76 10.87
N ILE A 270 9.86 -12.03 11.94
CA ILE A 270 9.56 -11.50 13.28
C ILE A 270 9.58 -9.97 13.25
N CYS A 271 10.65 -9.36 12.73
CA CYS A 271 10.77 -7.92 12.64
C CYS A 271 9.54 -7.30 11.97
N ILE A 272 9.19 -7.76 10.77
CA ILE A 272 8.06 -7.24 9.98
C ILE A 272 6.73 -7.37 10.72
N THR A 273 6.49 -8.53 11.35
CA THR A 273 5.26 -8.79 12.09
C THR A 273 5.11 -7.82 13.26
N TYR A 274 6.18 -7.66 14.04
CA TYR A 274 6.16 -6.80 15.21
C TYR A 274 6.18 -5.31 14.85
N THR A 275 6.95 -4.88 13.86
CA THR A 275 6.97 -3.47 13.43
C THR A 275 5.62 -3.05 12.86
N THR A 276 4.97 -3.91 12.06
CA THR A 276 3.62 -3.62 11.53
C THR A 276 2.58 -3.55 12.66
N SER A 277 2.70 -4.40 13.68
CA SER A 277 1.83 -4.36 14.87
C SER A 277 2.04 -3.09 15.70
N LEU A 278 3.30 -2.70 15.91
CA LEU A 278 3.68 -1.48 16.63
C LEU A 278 3.25 -0.23 15.88
N ASP A 279 3.41 -0.19 14.56
CA ASP A 279 2.99 0.92 13.70
C ASP A 279 1.49 1.23 13.87
N ARG A 280 0.65 0.19 13.91
CA ARG A 280 -0.79 0.35 14.17
C ARG A 280 -1.07 0.94 15.55
N GLN A 281 -0.28 0.60 16.57
CA GLN A 281 -0.42 1.15 17.91
C GLN A 281 0.03 2.61 17.96
N ILE A 282 1.16 2.93 17.31
CA ILE A 282 1.69 4.29 17.21
C ILE A 282 0.68 5.20 16.52
N GLN A 283 0.10 4.77 15.40
CA GLN A 283 -0.93 5.53 14.69
C GLN A 283 -2.15 5.80 15.56
N ARG A 284 -2.58 4.84 16.38
CA ARG A 284 -3.71 5.02 17.32
C ARG A 284 -3.39 5.98 18.46
N LEU A 285 -2.13 6.04 18.90
CA LEU A 285 -1.70 6.98 19.93
C LEU A 285 -1.59 8.40 19.37
N LEU A 286 -0.96 8.56 18.20
CA LEU A 286 -0.79 9.86 17.54
C LEU A 286 -2.10 10.44 17.01
N ALA A 287 -3.07 9.61 16.61
CA ALA A 287 -4.38 10.08 16.16
C ALA A 287 -5.30 10.54 17.31
N ARG A 288 -4.88 10.41 18.58
CA ARG A 288 -5.64 10.88 19.75
C ARG A 288 -5.22 12.28 20.21
N GLU A 289 -4.20 12.87 19.59
CA GLU A 289 -3.73 14.25 19.83
C GLU A 289 -4.28 15.19 18.73
#